data_AF-A0A1R3GPX0-F1
#
_entry.id   AF-A0A1R3GPX0-F1
#
_cell.length_a   1.000
_cell.length_b   1.000
_cell.length_c   1.000
_cell.angle_alpha   90.00
_cell.angle_beta   90.00
_cell.angle_gamma   90.00
#
_symmetry.space_group_name_H-M   'P 1'
#
loop_
_entity.id
_entity.type
_entity.pdbx_description
1 polymer ?
#
loop_
_entity_poly.entity_id
_entity_poly.type
_entity_poly.pdbx_seq_one_letter_code
_entity_poly.pdbx_strand_id
1 'polypeptide(L)'
;MSTIQRSESMNKYFKDYANSSTPMSKFVLQYDKALDTRYNKEREKTFKTMNSKPILKTFYLMEKEASKVNTRKMFKRFQNELIHLQHYVAEKIANEQIQGP
;
A
#
# COMPACT_ATOMS: atom_id res chain seq x y z
N MET A 1 16.86 -8.07 -25.82
CA MET A 1 15.86 -7.49 -24.89
C MET A 1 14.83 -6.75 -25.73
N SER A 2 13.55 -7.12 -25.64
CA SER A 2 12.48 -6.48 -26.39
C SER A 2 12.07 -5.18 -25.71
N THR A 3 12.23 -4.05 -26.42
CA THR A 3 11.78 -2.72 -25.97
C THR A 3 10.24 -2.58 -25.93
N ILE A 4 9.53 -3.61 -26.41
CA ILE A 4 8.07 -3.63 -26.55
C ILE A 4 7.36 -3.75 -25.20
N GLN A 5 7.90 -4.47 -24.21
CA GLN A 5 7.23 -4.60 -22.90
C GLN A 5 7.04 -3.26 -22.17
N ARG A 6 7.99 -2.32 -22.32
CA ARG A 6 7.87 -0.97 -21.73
C ARG A 6 6.87 -0.10 -22.49
N SER A 7 6.75 -0.29 -23.81
CA SER A 7 5.77 0.43 -24.62
C SER A 7 4.37 -0.14 -24.44
N GLU A 8 4.19 -1.45 -24.22
CA GLU A 8 2.90 -2.08 -23.97
C GLU A 8 2.22 -1.55 -22.70
N SER A 9 2.98 -1.38 -21.61
CA SER A 9 2.42 -0.83 -20.37
C SER A 9 2.05 0.65 -20.51
N MET A 10 2.84 1.43 -21.24
CA MET A 10 2.48 2.82 -21.58
C MET A 10 1.27 2.85 -22.51
N ASN A 11 1.24 2.02 -23.55
CA ASN A 11 0.17 1.97 -24.54
C ASN A 11 -1.16 1.58 -23.88
N LYS A 12 -1.18 0.63 -22.94
CA LYS A 12 -2.40 0.28 -22.19
C LYS A 12 -3.01 1.46 -21.44
N TYR A 13 -2.18 2.35 -20.89
CA TYR A 13 -2.65 3.51 -20.15
C TYR A 13 -3.28 4.58 -21.06
N PHE A 14 -2.68 4.81 -22.22
CA PHE A 14 -3.12 5.85 -23.15
C PHE A 14 -4.18 5.39 -24.16
N LYS A 15 -4.49 4.08 -24.24
CA LYS A 15 -5.51 3.53 -25.15
C LYS A 15 -6.89 4.20 -25.02
N ASP A 16 -7.26 4.63 -23.81
CA ASP A 16 -8.53 5.32 -23.56
C ASP A 16 -8.51 6.81 -23.99
N TYR A 17 -7.32 7.35 -24.27
CA TYR A 17 -7.08 8.78 -24.51
C TYR A 17 -6.63 9.08 -25.95
N ALA A 18 -5.94 8.15 -26.60
CA ALA A 18 -5.41 8.30 -27.94
C ALA A 18 -5.36 6.98 -28.71
N ASN A 19 -5.59 7.07 -30.02
CA ASN A 19 -5.47 5.98 -30.97
C ASN A 19 -4.70 6.43 -32.22
N SER A 20 -4.46 5.53 -33.16
CA SER A 20 -3.71 5.80 -34.40
C SER A 20 -4.34 6.88 -35.29
N SER A 21 -5.63 7.18 -35.13
CA SER A 21 -6.35 8.22 -35.87
C SER A 21 -6.40 9.58 -35.13
N THR A 22 -5.79 9.68 -33.94
CA THR A 22 -5.80 10.91 -33.15
C THR A 22 -4.81 11.93 -33.72
N PRO A 23 -5.26 13.13 -34.14
CA PRO A 23 -4.36 14.16 -34.65
C PRO A 23 -3.36 14.61 -33.58
N MET A 24 -2.14 14.98 -33.98
CA MET A 24 -1.07 15.36 -33.06
C MET A 24 -1.46 16.54 -32.14
N SER A 25 -2.22 17.51 -32.64
CA SER A 25 -2.73 18.64 -31.86
C SER A 25 -3.66 18.22 -30.71
N LYS A 26 -4.45 17.16 -30.92
CA LYS A 26 -5.33 16.58 -29.89
C LYS A 26 -4.57 15.61 -28.97
N PHE A 27 -3.55 14.95 -29.48
CA PHE A 27 -2.73 14.02 -28.71
C PHE A 27 -2.10 14.70 -27.49
N VAL A 28 -1.51 15.89 -27.65
CA VAL A 28 -0.88 16.62 -26.53
C VAL A 28 -1.89 16.90 -25.41
N LEU A 29 -3.08 17.40 -25.76
CA LEU A 29 -4.15 17.66 -24.79
C LEU A 29 -4.65 16.40 -24.09
N GLN A 30 -4.74 15.28 -24.81
CA GLN A 30 -5.17 14.01 -24.25
C GLN A 30 -4.09 13.37 -23.37
N TYR A 31 -2.82 13.59 -23.70
CA TYR A 31 -1.69 13.14 -22.91
C TYR A 31 -1.67 13.82 -21.53
N ASP A 32 -1.86 15.14 -21.46
CA ASP A 32 -1.94 15.87 -20.20
C ASP A 32 -3.11 15.39 -19.34
N LYS A 33 -4.30 15.21 -19.93
CA LYS A 33 -5.47 14.64 -19.23
C LYS A 33 -5.22 13.24 -18.71
N ALA A 34 -4.51 12.42 -19.48
CA ALA A 34 -4.13 11.09 -19.06
C ALA A 34 -3.17 11.19 -17.86
N LEU A 35 -2.15 12.05 -17.88
CA LEU A 35 -1.27 12.25 -16.72
C LEU A 35 -2.04 12.71 -15.48
N ASP A 36 -2.90 13.71 -15.59
CA ASP A 36 -3.72 14.21 -14.47
C ASP A 36 -4.60 13.12 -13.87
N THR A 37 -5.25 12.32 -14.73
CA THR A 37 -6.08 11.19 -14.25
C THR A 37 -5.23 10.19 -13.46
N ARG A 38 -3.99 9.94 -13.89
CA ARG A 38 -3.08 9.03 -13.19
C ARG A 38 -2.76 9.57 -11.80
N TYR A 39 -2.32 10.82 -11.73
CA TYR A 39 -1.96 11.46 -10.48
C TYR A 39 -3.14 11.53 -9.52
N ASN A 40 -4.34 11.85 -10.02
CA ASN A 40 -5.55 11.87 -9.21
C ASN A 40 -5.89 10.49 -8.67
N LYS A 41 -5.78 9.42 -9.48
CA LYS A 41 -6.01 8.05 -9.03
C LYS A 41 -4.99 7.59 -8.00
N GLU A 42 -3.73 7.95 -8.15
CA GLU A 42 -2.67 7.67 -7.15
C GLU A 42 -2.90 8.46 -5.85
N ARG A 43 -3.26 9.73 -5.95
CA ARG A 43 -3.65 10.57 -4.80
C ARG A 43 -4.85 10.00 -4.06
N GLU A 44 -5.90 9.61 -4.77
CA GLU A 44 -7.11 9.06 -4.17
C GLU A 44 -6.84 7.73 -3.46
N LYS A 45 -6.05 6.83 -4.08
CA LYS A 45 -5.61 5.59 -3.43
C LYS A 45 -4.81 5.86 -2.16
N THR A 46 -3.90 6.83 -2.20
CA THR A 46 -3.10 7.24 -1.05
C THR A 46 -4.00 7.84 0.03
N PHE A 47 -4.92 8.72 -0.34
CA PHE A 47 -5.89 9.33 0.56
C PHE A 47 -6.77 8.27 1.24
N LYS A 48 -7.38 7.34 0.50
CA LYS A 48 -8.18 6.24 1.08
C LYS A 48 -7.36 5.38 2.05
N THR A 49 -6.10 5.14 1.72
CA THR A 49 -5.18 4.37 2.58
C THR A 49 -4.85 5.11 3.87
N MET A 50 -4.62 6.43 3.80
CA MET A 50 -4.27 7.27 4.95
C MET A 50 -5.50 7.63 5.81
N ASN A 51 -6.68 7.80 5.22
CA ASN A 51 -7.90 8.23 5.92
C ASN A 51 -8.78 7.07 6.41
N SER A 52 -8.46 5.82 6.05
CA SER A 52 -9.12 4.66 6.65
C SER A 52 -8.49 4.33 7.99
N LYS A 53 -9.33 4.15 9.02
CA LYS A 53 -8.88 3.74 10.36
C LYS A 53 -8.12 2.41 10.27
N PRO A 54 -6.91 2.30 10.86
CA PRO A 54 -6.23 1.03 10.96
C PRO A 54 -7.01 0.03 11.82
N ILE A 55 -7.03 -1.24 11.38
CA ILE A 55 -7.64 -2.32 12.16
C ILE A 55 -6.63 -2.73 13.22
N LEU A 56 -7.02 -2.68 14.48
CA LEU A 56 -6.22 -3.17 15.60
C LEU A 56 -6.34 -4.69 15.67
N LYS A 57 -5.23 -5.39 15.93
CA LYS A 57 -5.19 -6.85 16.07
C LYS A 57 -5.19 -7.30 17.54
N THR A 58 -4.90 -6.39 18.45
CA THR A 58 -4.88 -6.61 19.90
C THR A 58 -5.70 -5.53 20.61
N PHE A 59 -5.92 -5.72 21.92
CA PHE A 59 -6.55 -4.70 22.78
C PHE A 59 -5.54 -3.75 23.43
N TYR A 60 -4.27 -3.76 22.99
CA TYR A 60 -3.25 -2.93 23.62
C TYR A 60 -3.38 -1.45 23.27
N LEU A 61 -3.33 -0.60 24.30
CA LEU A 61 -3.35 0.85 24.15
C LEU A 61 -2.19 1.36 23.29
N MET A 62 -1.00 0.77 23.42
CA MET A 62 0.17 1.13 22.59
C MET A 62 -0.08 0.88 21.10
N GLU A 63 -0.83 -0.16 20.74
CA GLU A 63 -1.20 -0.43 19.35
C GLU A 63 -2.17 0.65 18.84
N LYS A 64 -3.15 1.02 19.66
CA LYS A 64 -4.07 2.13 19.34
C LYS A 64 -3.30 3.45 19.11
N GLU A 65 -2.35 3.79 19.98
CA GLU A 65 -1.57 5.02 19.80
C GLU A 65 -0.62 4.93 18.60
N ALA A 66 0.04 3.79 18.39
CA ALA A 66 0.88 3.56 17.22
C ALA A 66 0.10 3.70 15.90
N SER A 67 -1.19 3.35 15.89
CA SER A 67 -2.05 3.46 14.70
C SER A 67 -2.34 4.91 14.27
N LYS A 68 -2.23 5.87 15.19
CA LYS A 68 -2.50 7.29 14.92
C LYS A 68 -1.27 8.03 14.39
N VAL A 69 -0.08 7.63 14.84
CA VAL A 69 1.18 8.36 14.59
C VAL A 69 2.00 7.79 13.43
N ASN A 70 1.81 6.52 13.08
CA ASN A 70 2.58 5.85 12.03
C ASN A 70 1.87 5.82 10.68
N THR A 71 2.67 5.81 9.61
CA THR A 71 2.18 5.43 8.29
C THR A 71 1.64 3.99 8.31
N ARG A 72 0.66 3.67 7.45
CA ARG A 72 0.11 2.30 7.31
C ARG A 72 1.18 1.21 7.17
N LYS A 73 2.25 1.48 6.41
CA LYS A 73 3.35 0.54 6.20
C LYS A 73 4.12 0.29 7.50
N MET A 74 4.43 1.34 8.25
CA MET A 74 5.13 1.22 9.53
C MET A 74 4.25 0.60 10.60
N PHE A 75 2.98 1.00 10.67
CA PHE A 75 2.02 0.40 11.59
C PHE A 75 1.84 -1.10 11.36
N LYS A 76 1.75 -1.55 10.10
CA LYS A 76 1.67 -2.98 9.78
C LYS A 76 2.90 -3.77 10.24
N ARG A 77 4.10 -3.18 10.11
CA ARG A 77 5.34 -3.80 10.62
C ARG A 77 5.30 -3.90 12.14
N PHE A 78 4.95 -2.81 12.82
CA PHE A 78 4.77 -2.78 14.27
C PHE A 78 3.79 -3.87 14.75
N GLN A 79 2.63 -4.01 14.11
CA GLN A 79 1.65 -5.06 14.46
C GLN A 79 2.21 -6.48 14.30
N ASN A 80 2.99 -6.73 13.25
CA ASN A 80 3.58 -8.05 13.03
C ASN A 80 4.60 -8.40 14.11
N GLU A 81 5.49 -7.47 14.46
CA GLU A 81 6.46 -7.67 15.55
C GLU A 81 5.77 -7.83 16.90
N LEU A 82 4.74 -7.03 17.17
CA LEU A 82 3.96 -7.12 18.42
C LEU A 82 3.35 -8.51 18.61
N ILE A 83 2.75 -9.07 17.55
CA ILE A 83 2.18 -10.41 17.58
C ILE A 83 3.27 -11.46 17.72
N HIS A 84 4.38 -11.33 16.98
CA HIS A 84 5.49 -12.27 17.07
C HIS A 84 6.08 -12.33 18.49
N LEU A 85 6.25 -11.16 19.13
CA LEU A 85 6.68 -11.06 20.53
C LEU A 85 5.69 -11.75 21.48
N GLN A 86 4.38 -11.58 21.29
CA GLN A 86 3.37 -12.26 22.10
C GLN A 86 3.50 -13.78 22.00
N HIS A 87 3.66 -14.32 20.78
CA HIS A 87 3.85 -15.76 20.57
C HIS A 87 5.12 -16.25 21.26
N TYR A 88 6.24 -15.57 21.07
CA TYR A 88 7.51 -15.93 21.70
C TYR A 88 7.42 -15.92 23.23
N VAL A 89 6.79 -14.90 23.83
CA VAL A 89 6.60 -14.82 25.28
C VAL A 89 5.70 -15.96 25.77
N ALA A 90 4.62 -16.27 25.06
CA ALA A 90 3.74 -17.37 25.42
C ALA A 90 4.45 -18.74 25.39
N GLU A 91 5.25 -19.00 24.35
CA GLU A 91 6.07 -20.22 24.23
C GLU A 91 7.10 -20.31 25.36
N LYS A 92 7.80 -19.21 25.66
CA LYS A 92 8.80 -19.17 26.74
C LYS A 92 8.17 -19.45 28.10
N ILE A 93 7.03 -18.83 28.41
CA ILE A 93 6.30 -19.09 29.66
C ILE A 93 5.85 -20.55 29.71
N ALA A 94 5.30 -21.09 28.63
CA ALA A 94 4.89 -22.49 28.58
C ALA A 94 6.05 -23.46 28.85
N ASN A 95 7.21 -23.20 28.25
CA ASN A 95 8.40 -24.03 28.44
C ASN A 95 8.99 -23.91 29.86
N GLU A 96 8.96 -22.72 30.46
CA GLU A 96 9.41 -22.50 31.85
C GLU A 96 8.49 -23.19 32.88
N GLN A 97 7.18 -23.29 32.60
CA GLN A 97 6.23 -24.03 33.45
C GLN A 97 6.37 -25.56 33.34
N ILE A 98 6.95 -26.07 32.26
CA ILE A 98 7.26 -27.51 32.09
C ILE A 98 8.58 -27.89 32.80
N GLN A 99 9.39 -26.91 33.21
CA GLN A 99 10.71 -27.09 33.86
C GLN A 99 10.77 -26.61 35.33
N GLY A 100 9.64 -26.30 35.97
CA GLY A 100 9.57 -26.11 37.42
C GLY A 100 9.56 -27.45 38.18
N PRO A 101 10.05 -27.49 39.45
CA PRO A 101 10.48 -28.71 40.16
C PRO A 101 9.43 -29.82 40.29
#